data_AF-A0AAP2K2I3-F1
#
_entry.id   AF-A0AAP2K2I3-F1
#
_cell.length_a   1.000
_cell.length_b   1.000
_cell.length_c   1.000
_cell.angle_alpha   90.00
_cell.angle_beta   90.00
_cell.angle_gamma   90.00
#
_symmetry.space_group_name_H-M   'P 1'
#
loop_
_entity.id
_entity.type
_entity.pdbx_description
1 polymer ?
#
loop_
_entity_poly.entity_id
_entity_poly.type
_entity_poly.pdbx_seq_one_letter_code
_entity_poly.pdbx_strand_id
1 'polypeptide(L)'
;WVNIAKRGQNPNMQRAWGNHAAFLYRDRLADSQSGTTFGFTAQWNGRTSGTIPDANIGMRGGQIVRVGESVKEVIAAKDLGFFFENAVTE
;
A
#
# COMPACT_ATOMS: atom_id res chain seq x y z
N TRP A 1 6.18 -10.39 4.69
CA TRP A 1 7.48 -10.38 4.02
C TRP A 1 7.30 -9.79 2.62
N VAL A 2 8.25 -8.99 2.13
CA VAL A 2 8.25 -8.36 0.80
C VAL A 2 9.52 -8.75 0.05
N ASN A 3 9.41 -9.00 -1.25
CA ASN A 3 10.58 -9.22 -2.10
C ASN A 3 11.17 -7.87 -2.49
N ILE A 4 12.38 -7.60 -2.05
CA ILE A 4 13.10 -6.36 -2.39
C ILE A 4 14.05 -6.54 -3.58
N ALA A 5 14.17 -7.76 -4.12
CA ALA A 5 15.00 -8.03 -5.29
C ALA A 5 14.36 -7.45 -6.56
N LYS A 6 15.19 -6.93 -7.47
CA LYS A 6 14.75 -6.52 -8.81
C LYS A 6 14.24 -7.74 -9.58
N ARG A 7 13.29 -7.51 -10.50
CA ARG A 7 12.77 -8.55 -11.39
C ARG A 7 13.93 -9.30 -12.08
N GLY A 8 13.91 -10.63 -12.02
CA GLY A 8 14.90 -11.50 -12.64
C GLY A 8 16.11 -11.86 -11.77
N GLN A 9 16.22 -11.32 -10.56
CA GLN A 9 17.24 -11.71 -9.58
C GLN A 9 16.71 -12.77 -8.61
N ASN A 10 17.60 -13.47 -7.90
CA ASN A 10 17.21 -14.38 -6.83
C ASN A 10 16.36 -13.62 -5.79
N PRO A 11 15.20 -14.16 -5.38
CA PRO A 11 14.34 -13.49 -4.41
C PRO A 11 15.06 -13.15 -3.11
N ASN A 12 14.91 -11.92 -2.63
CA ASN A 12 15.40 -11.48 -1.33
C ASN A 12 14.20 -11.02 -0.50
N MET A 13 13.75 -11.88 0.40
CA MET A 13 12.56 -11.67 1.20
C MET A 13 12.93 -11.00 2.52
N GLN A 14 12.32 -9.85 2.82
CA GLN A 14 12.49 -9.13 4.10
C GLN A 14 11.15 -8.88 4.80
N ARG A 15 11.13 -8.73 6.13
CA ARG A 15 9.92 -8.33 6.86
C ARG A 15 9.55 -6.91 6.48
N ALA A 16 8.27 -6.67 6.13
CA ALA A 16 7.81 -5.35 5.70
C ALA A 16 8.02 -4.26 6.78
N TRP A 17 7.88 -4.63 8.04
CA TRP A 17 8.05 -3.76 9.20
C TRP A 17 9.36 -4.00 9.97
N GLY A 18 10.26 -4.85 9.46
CA GLY A 18 11.49 -5.23 10.15
C GLY A 18 11.23 -5.79 11.57
N ASN A 19 12.12 -5.41 12.48
CA ASN A 19 12.04 -5.69 13.92
C ASN A 19 11.49 -4.50 14.71
N HIS A 20 10.74 -3.62 14.04
CA HIS A 20 10.19 -2.41 14.63
C HIS A 20 8.78 -2.65 15.18
N ALA A 21 8.36 -1.78 16.10
CA ALA A 21 6.98 -1.69 16.56
C ALA A 21 6.54 -0.23 16.56
N ALA A 22 5.23 0.01 16.49
CA ALA A 22 4.66 1.35 16.60
C ALA A 22 3.30 1.31 17.29
N PHE A 23 3.02 2.32 18.10
CA PHE A 23 1.68 2.63 18.57
C PHE A 23 1.19 3.86 17.85
N LEU A 24 0.06 3.73 17.16
CA LEU A 24 -0.52 4.78 16.34
C LEU A 24 -1.94 5.03 16.82
N TYR A 25 -2.25 6.26 17.20
CA TYR A 25 -3.64 6.63 17.42
C TYR A 25 -4.35 6.71 16.06
N ARG A 26 -5.41 5.92 15.92
CA ARG A 26 -6.20 5.79 14.70
C ARG A 26 -7.66 6.08 14.98
N ASP A 27 -8.06 7.30 14.65
CA ASP A 27 -9.49 7.60 14.48
C ASP A 27 -9.97 6.97 13.17
N ARG A 28 -11.02 6.15 13.26
CA ARG A 28 -11.60 5.43 12.12
C ARG A 28 -12.57 6.28 11.31
N LEU A 29 -12.97 7.42 11.84
CA LEU A 29 -13.85 8.39 11.18
C LEU A 29 -13.06 9.56 10.57
N ALA A 30 -11.78 9.68 10.90
CA ALA A 30 -10.92 10.71 10.31
C ALA A 30 -10.73 10.49 8.81
N ASP A 31 -10.83 11.58 8.07
CA ASP A 31 -10.66 11.63 6.62
C ASP A 31 -9.82 12.84 6.20
N SER A 32 -9.79 13.13 4.90
CA SER A 32 -9.03 14.27 4.37
C SER A 32 -9.58 15.66 4.74
N GLN A 33 -10.79 15.73 5.29
CA GLN A 33 -11.49 16.98 5.63
C GLN A 33 -11.55 17.22 7.13
N SER A 34 -11.64 16.16 7.94
CA SER A 34 -11.86 16.27 9.39
C SER A 34 -11.36 15.04 10.17
N GLY A 35 -11.27 15.19 11.49
CA GLY A 35 -10.82 14.14 12.41
C GLY A 35 -9.36 14.26 12.80
N THR A 36 -8.97 13.54 13.87
CA THR A 36 -7.62 13.60 14.44
C THR A 36 -7.04 12.19 14.40
N THR A 37 -6.00 11.94 13.59
CA THR A 37 -5.40 10.60 13.44
C THR A 37 -3.93 10.70 13.08
N PHE A 38 -3.12 9.69 13.40
CA PHE A 38 -1.71 9.66 13.03
C PHE A 38 -1.52 9.78 11.52
N GLY A 39 -2.30 9.02 10.76
CA GLY A 39 -2.22 9.00 9.31
C GLY A 39 -3.34 8.18 8.68
N PHE A 40 -3.49 8.36 7.37
CA PHE A 40 -4.49 7.69 6.55
C PHE A 40 -4.04 7.59 5.09
N THR A 41 -4.68 6.70 4.34
CA THR A 41 -4.51 6.59 2.89
C THR A 41 -5.41 7.63 2.22
N ALA A 42 -4.83 8.72 1.73
CA ALA A 42 -5.56 9.71 0.95
C ALA A 42 -5.84 9.16 -0.45
N GLN A 43 -7.11 9.06 -0.83
CA GLN A 43 -7.53 8.59 -2.15
C GLN A 43 -7.99 9.78 -3.01
N TRP A 44 -7.48 9.87 -4.23
CA TRP A 44 -7.96 10.80 -5.25
C TRP A 44 -8.99 10.09 -6.14
N ASN A 45 -10.21 10.61 -6.19
CA ASN A 45 -11.35 10.00 -6.87
C ASN A 45 -11.63 8.56 -6.43
N GLY A 46 -12.34 7.78 -7.23
CA GLY A 46 -12.58 6.36 -7.01
C GLY A 46 -11.58 5.47 -7.73
N ARG A 47 -11.67 4.16 -7.48
CA ARG A 47 -10.98 3.16 -8.30
C ARG A 47 -11.53 3.19 -9.72
N THR A 48 -10.65 3.10 -10.72
CA THR A 48 -11.02 2.98 -12.13
C THR A 48 -10.79 1.54 -12.58
N SER A 49 -11.75 0.95 -13.30
CA SER A 49 -11.62 -0.39 -13.88
C SER A 49 -12.09 -0.43 -15.33
N GLY A 50 -11.56 -1.37 -16.10
CA GLY A 50 -11.98 -1.59 -17.48
C GLY A 50 -11.43 -2.88 -18.06
N THR A 51 -12.10 -3.37 -19.09
CA THR A 51 -11.70 -4.55 -19.85
C THR A 51 -11.50 -4.19 -21.31
N ILE A 52 -10.48 -4.78 -21.92
CA ILE A 52 -10.12 -4.54 -23.32
C ILE A 52 -9.93 -5.90 -23.97
N PRO A 53 -10.70 -6.21 -25.04
CA PRO A 53 -10.44 -7.39 -25.85
C PRO A 53 -9.02 -7.36 -26.41
N ASP A 54 -8.29 -8.47 -26.25
CA ASP A 54 -6.96 -8.65 -26.81
C ASP A 54 -6.99 -9.80 -27.82
N ALA A 55 -6.94 -9.45 -29.10
CA ALA A 55 -6.96 -10.42 -30.19
C ALA A 55 -5.60 -11.10 -30.43
N ASN A 56 -4.52 -10.62 -29.81
CA ASN A 56 -3.15 -11.07 -30.11
C ASN A 56 -2.69 -12.24 -29.21
N ILE A 57 -3.56 -12.76 -28.35
CA ILE A 57 -3.24 -13.85 -27.43
C ILE A 57 -4.00 -15.14 -27.80
N GLY A 58 -3.29 -16.10 -28.41
CA GLY A 58 -3.82 -17.43 -28.73
C GLY A 58 -4.95 -17.44 -29.77
N MET A 59 -5.50 -18.63 -30.03
CA MET A 59 -6.48 -18.84 -31.11
C MET A 59 -7.87 -18.21 -30.85
N ARG A 60 -8.21 -17.92 -29.58
CA ARG A 60 -9.52 -17.36 -29.18
C ARG A 60 -9.43 -15.89 -28.72
N GLY A 61 -8.25 -15.28 -28.82
CA GLY A 61 -7.97 -14.03 -28.13
C GLY A 61 -8.09 -14.16 -26.61
N GLY A 62 -8.15 -13.03 -25.93
CA GLY A 62 -8.44 -12.95 -24.50
C GLY A 62 -8.80 -11.53 -24.08
N GLN A 63 -8.62 -11.22 -22.80
CA GLN A 63 -9.02 -9.94 -22.22
C GLN A 63 -7.91 -9.38 -21.34
N ILE A 64 -7.63 -8.08 -21.52
CA ILE A 64 -6.80 -7.31 -20.61
C ILE A 64 -7.74 -6.63 -19.61
N VAL A 65 -7.59 -6.97 -18.33
CA VAL A 65 -8.28 -6.31 -17.23
C VAL A 65 -7.33 -5.29 -16.60
N ARG A 66 -7.76 -4.04 -16.51
CA ARG A 66 -7.00 -2.98 -15.84
C ARG A 66 -7.78 -2.47 -14.64
N VAL A 67 -7.08 -2.34 -13.52
CA VAL A 67 -7.60 -1.69 -12.31
C VAL A 67 -6.53 -0.70 -11.86
N GLY A 68 -6.97 0.51 -11.53
CA GLY A 68 -6.11 1.58 -11.06
C GLY A 68 -6.75 2.33 -9.91
N GLU A 69 -5.90 2.85 -9.03
CA GLU A 69 -6.26 3.76 -7.96
C GLU A 69 -5.16 4.81 -7.82
N SER A 70 -5.54 6.02 -7.40
CA SER A 70 -4.61 7.09 -7.09
C SER A 70 -4.64 7.33 -5.59
N VAL A 71 -3.67 6.75 -4.87
CA VAL A 71 -3.59 6.80 -3.41
C VAL A 71 -2.24 7.35 -2.95
N LYS A 72 -2.24 7.99 -1.79
CA LYS A 72 -1.04 8.46 -1.11
C LYS A 72 -1.16 8.20 0.38
N GLU A 73 -0.16 7.55 0.96
CA GLU A 73 -0.05 7.43 2.43
C GLU A 73 0.38 8.78 3.02
N VAL A 74 -0.43 9.29 3.96
CA VAL A 74 -0.21 10.59 4.60
C VAL A 74 -0.06 10.38 6.10
N ILE A 75 1.06 10.86 6.65
CA ILE A 75 1.20 11.06 8.09
C ILE A 75 0.68 12.47 8.38
N ALA A 76 -0.52 12.54 8.97
CA ALA A 76 -1.22 13.79 9.22
C ALA A 76 -0.75 14.48 10.51
N ALA A 77 -0.48 13.69 11.56
CA ALA A 77 -0.02 14.19 12.86
C ALA A 77 0.97 13.21 13.48
N LYS A 78 2.27 13.53 13.40
CA LYS A 78 3.36 12.67 13.89
C LYS A 78 3.30 12.42 15.40
N ASP A 79 2.84 13.41 16.16
CA ASP A 79 2.76 13.36 17.63
C ASP A 79 1.74 12.34 18.13
N LEU A 80 0.86 11.85 17.25
CA LEU A 80 -0.13 10.80 17.54
C LEU A 80 0.42 9.39 17.32
N GLY A 81 1.73 9.27 17.11
CA GLY A 81 2.44 8.01 16.96
C GLY A 81 3.63 7.94 17.91
N PHE A 82 4.00 6.71 18.26
CA PHE A 82 5.26 6.41 18.92
C PHE A 82 5.91 5.23 18.23
N PHE A 83 7.18 5.39 17.84
CA PHE A 83 7.94 4.40 17.09
C PHE A 83 9.02 3.78 17.96
N PHE A 84 9.09 2.45 17.96
CA PHE A 84 10.12 1.67 18.64
C PHE A 84 11.02 1.04 17.58
N GLU A 85 12.24 1.54 17.49
CA GLU A 85 13.24 0.99 16.59
C GLU A 85 13.85 -0.29 17.20
N ASN A 86 13.95 -1.38 16.44
CA ASN A 86 14.53 -2.66 16.87
C ASN A 86 13.94 -3.19 18.19
N ALA A 87 12.60 -3.17 18.30
CA ALA A 87 11.85 -3.59 19.47
C ALA A 87 12.00 -5.09 19.81
N VAL A 88 12.44 -5.91 18.84
CA VAL A 88 12.76 -7.33 19.04
C VAL A 88 14.15 -7.63 18.47
N THR A 89 14.86 -8.54 19.13
CA THR A 89 16.14 -9.07 18.63
C THR A 89 15.90 -10.06 17.51
N GLU A 90 16.85 -10.17 16.57
CA GLU A 90 16.86 -11.22 15.54
C GLU A 90 17.03 -12.63 16.15
#